data_AF-A7S6T7-F1
#
_entry.id   AF-A7S6T7-F1
#
_cell.length_a   1.000
_cell.length_b   1.000
_cell.length_c   1.000
_cell.angle_alpha   90.00
_cell.angle_beta   90.00
_cell.angle_gamma   90.00
#
_symmetry.space_group_name_H-M   'P 1'
#
loop_
_entity.id
_entity.type
_entity.pdbx_description
1 polymer ?
#
loop_
_entity_poly.entity_id
_entity_poly.type
_entity_poly.pdbx_seq_one_letter_code
_entity_poly.pdbx_strand_id
1 'polypeptide(L)'
;MLVIYGCSVTYGIIFPSILEEFQASRAVTAFPGAIALAFSGMFGPFGGHLTDRYGCRVVFMSSSLITIIGLVSSSFVPNIVLLYFTYGFMNGIGSNLIYISSMMVPALYF
;
A
#
# COMPACT_ATOMS: atom_id res chain seq x y z
N MET A 1 5.32 9.87 2.15
CA MET A 1 4.35 10.25 1.11
C MET A 1 4.89 9.98 -0.30
N LEU A 2 5.88 10.74 -0.80
CA LEU A 2 6.35 10.63 -2.19
C LEU A 2 6.79 9.22 -2.62
N VAL A 3 7.60 8.54 -1.80
CA VAL A 3 8.13 7.20 -2.12
C VAL A 3 7.02 6.16 -2.24
N ILE A 4 6.08 6.14 -1.28
CA ILE A 4 4.99 5.15 -1.26
C ILE A 4 3.99 5.43 -2.39
N TYR A 5 3.64 6.69 -2.61
CA TYR A 5 2.78 7.07 -3.73
C TYR A 5 3.44 6.74 -5.08
N GLY A 6 4.75 6.95 -5.19
CA GLY A 6 5.55 6.53 -6.34
C GLY A 6 5.46 5.02 -6.59
N CYS A 7 5.66 4.20 -5.55
CA CYS A 7 5.50 2.75 -5.66
C CYS A 7 4.08 2.34 -6.09
N SER A 8 3.04 2.98 -5.56
CA SER A 8 1.66 2.72 -5.96
C SER A 8 1.42 3.02 -7.44
N VAL A 9 2.00 4.10 -7.98
CA VAL A 9 1.87 4.49 -9.39
C VAL A 9 2.71 3.59 -10.30
N THR A 10 3.89 3.16 -9.86
CA THR A 10 4.74 2.20 -10.59
C THR A 10 4.02 0.87 -10.85
N TYR A 11 3.06 0.48 -10.01
CA TYR A 11 2.21 -0.69 -10.28
C TYR A 11 1.53 -0.63 -11.65
N GLY A 12 1.05 0.56 -12.06
CA GLY A 12 0.40 0.74 -13.36
C GLY A 12 1.34 0.50 -14.54
N ILE A 13 2.65 0.67 -14.34
CA ILE A 13 3.69 0.44 -15.36
C ILE A 13 4.08 -1.04 -15.39
N ILE A 14 4.12 -1.70 -14.23
CA ILE A 14 4.48 -3.12 -14.10
C ILE A 14 3.30 -4.04 -14.48
N PHE A 15 2.07 -3.54 -14.40
CA PHE A 15 0.84 -4.23 -14.76
C PHE A 15 0.88 -5.00 -16.10
N PRO A 16 1.25 -4.38 -17.24
CA PRO A 16 1.35 -5.09 -18.51
C PRO A 16 2.41 -6.20 -18.51
N SER A 17 3.54 -6.02 -17.82
CA SER A 17 4.58 -7.06 -17.70
C SER A 17 4.10 -8.27 -16.90
N ILE A 18 3.37 -8.06 -15.79
CA ILE A 18 2.77 -9.15 -15.00
C ILE A 18 1.68 -9.88 -15.82
N LEU A 19 0.92 -9.14 -16.63
CA LEU A 19 -0.10 -9.72 -17.51
C LEU A 19 0.51 -10.69 -18.53
N GLU A 20 1.64 -10.31 -19.12
CA GLU A 20 2.35 -11.08 -20.14
C GLU A 20 3.05 -12.31 -19.55
N GLU A 21 3.64 -12.17 -18.36
CA GLU A 21 4.38 -13.22 -17.64
C GLU A 21 3.47 -14.28 -17.02
N PHE A 22 2.33 -13.89 -16.44
CA PHE A 22 1.38 -14.83 -15.84
C PHE A 22 0.31 -15.36 -16.80
N GLN A 23 0.25 -14.86 -18.05
CA GLN A 23 -0.81 -15.18 -19.04
C GLN A 23 -2.24 -15.07 -18.44
N ALA A 24 -2.40 -14.21 -17.42
CA ALA A 24 -3.63 -14.12 -16.64
C ALA A 24 -4.60 -13.11 -17.26
N SER A 25 -5.90 -13.32 -17.06
CA SER A 25 -6.93 -12.40 -17.55
C SER A 25 -6.76 -11.00 -16.94
N ARG A 26 -6.97 -9.94 -17.71
CA ARG A 26 -6.78 -8.54 -17.28
C ARG A 26 -7.52 -8.20 -15.98
N ALA A 27 -8.68 -8.80 -15.76
CA ALA A 27 -9.45 -8.64 -14.52
C ALA A 27 -8.72 -9.20 -13.30
N VAL A 28 -8.03 -10.33 -13.46
CA VAL A 28 -7.29 -11.06 -12.42
C VAL A 28 -6.06 -10.26 -12.02
N THR A 29 -5.37 -9.63 -12.98
CA THR A 29 -4.20 -8.77 -12.71
C THR A 29 -4.58 -7.39 -12.16
N ALA A 30 -5.80 -6.90 -12.43
CA ALA A 30 -6.30 -5.59 -11.95
C ALA A 30 -6.83 -5.64 -10.52
N PHE A 31 -7.24 -6.81 -10.08
CA PHE A 31 -7.76 -7.07 -8.75
C PHE A 31 -6.85 -6.64 -7.58
N PRO A 32 -5.51 -6.82 -7.60
CA PRO A 32 -4.63 -6.38 -6.50
C PRO A 32 -4.66 -4.87 -6.30
N GLY A 33 -4.67 -4.11 -7.40
CA GLY A 33 -4.77 -2.64 -7.36
C GLY A 33 -6.13 -2.17 -6.82
N ALA A 34 -7.22 -2.83 -7.22
CA ALA A 34 -8.56 -2.54 -6.69
C ALA A 34 -8.68 -2.85 -5.20
N ILE A 35 -8.11 -3.98 -4.74
CA ILE A 35 -8.03 -4.33 -3.32
C ILE A 35 -7.21 -3.28 -2.57
N ALA A 36 -6.02 -2.91 -3.06
CA ALA A 36 -5.19 -1.89 -2.43
C ALA A 36 -5.95 -0.56 -2.25
N LEU A 37 -6.72 -0.13 -3.26
CA LEU A 37 -7.57 1.06 -3.18
C LEU A 37 -8.73 0.90 -2.18
N ALA A 38 -9.42 -0.24 -2.20
CA ALA A 38 -10.53 -0.51 -1.27
C ALA A 38 -10.05 -0.52 0.20
N PHE A 39 -8.94 -1.19 0.47
CA PHE A 39 -8.29 -1.19 1.79
C PHE A 39 -7.79 0.20 2.17
N SER A 40 -7.26 0.95 1.20
CA SER A 40 -6.85 2.34 1.43
C SER A 40 -8.02 3.25 1.81
N GLY A 41 -9.23 2.98 1.35
CA GLY A 41 -10.43 3.70 1.78
C GLY A 41 -10.94 3.26 3.16
N MET A 42 -11.02 1.95 3.39
CA MET A 42 -11.56 1.39 4.64
C MET A 42 -10.70 1.66 5.87
N PHE A 43 -9.38 1.72 5.73
CA PHE A 43 -8.48 1.95 6.86
C PHE A 43 -8.36 3.42 7.27
N GLY A 44 -9.00 4.35 6.55
CA GLY A 44 -9.10 5.78 6.88
C GLY A 44 -9.33 6.10 8.37
N PRO A 45 -10.48 5.70 8.96
CA PRO A 45 -10.77 5.96 10.37
C PRO A 45 -9.83 5.20 11.33
N PHE A 46 -9.38 4.00 10.94
CA PHE A 46 -8.48 3.19 11.75
C PHE A 46 -7.10 3.84 11.88
N GLY A 47 -6.54 4.35 10.78
CA GLY A 47 -5.24 5.03 10.80
C GLY A 47 -5.28 6.33 11.61
N GLY A 48 -6.42 7.03 11.63
CA GLY A 48 -6.62 8.20 12.50
C GLY A 48 -6.53 7.82 13.98
N HIS A 49 -7.25 6.77 14.39
CA HIS A 49 -7.23 6.29 15.77
C HIS A 49 -5.85 5.77 16.21
N LEU A 50 -5.12 5.08 15.32
CA LEU A 50 -3.74 4.65 15.61
C LEU A 50 -2.78 5.84 15.75
N THR A 51 -2.94 6.87 14.92
CA THR A 51 -2.09 8.07 14.94
C THR A 51 -2.32 8.88 16.21
N ASP A 52 -3.57 8.99 16.66
CA ASP A 52 -3.93 9.67 17.91
C ASP A 52 -3.36 8.94 19.14
N ARG A 53 -3.34 7.60 19.12
CA ARG A 53 -2.88 6.79 20.27
C ARG A 53 -1.36 6.61 20.35
N TYR A 54 -0.68 6.39 19.23
CA TYR A 54 0.76 6.07 19.18
C TYR A 54 1.63 7.24 18.71
N GLY A 55 1.01 8.32 18.26
CA GLY A 55 1.69 9.48 17.70
C GLY A 55 2.12 9.29 16.25
N CYS A 56 2.16 10.41 15.53
CA CYS A 56 2.46 10.47 14.10
C CYS A 56 3.79 9.81 13.70
N ARG A 57 4.80 9.90 14.58
CA ARG A 57 6.16 9.43 14.30
C ARG A 57 6.27 7.91 14.27
N VAL A 58 5.63 7.22 15.22
CA VAL A 58 5.66 5.75 15.31
C VAL A 58 4.83 5.14 14.17
N VAL A 59 3.67 5.72 13.89
CA VAL A 59 2.82 5.27 12.77
C VAL A 59 3.53 5.41 11.43
N PHE A 60 4.24 6.52 11.20
CA PHE A 60 5.01 6.72 9.96
C PHE A 60 6.17 5.72 9.79
N MET A 61 6.88 5.37 10.88
CA MET A 61 7.96 4.38 10.85
C MET A 61 7.40 2.96 10.60
N SER A 62 6.34 2.58 11.31
CA SER A 62 5.72 1.26 11.17
C SER A 62 5.17 1.02 9.77
N SER A 63 4.45 2.00 9.21
CA SER A 63 3.90 1.93 7.86
C SER A 63 4.97 1.85 6.78
N SER A 64 6.06 2.61 6.93
CA SER A 64 7.20 2.52 6.01
C SER A 64 7.85 1.12 6.03
N LEU A 65 8.01 0.52 7.22
CA LEU A 65 8.49 -0.87 7.35
C LEU A 65 7.53 -1.87 6.68
N ILE A 66 6.22 -1.75 6.93
CA ILE A 66 5.20 -2.62 6.33
C ILE A 66 5.24 -2.53 4.80
N THR A 67 5.35 -1.31 4.25
CA THR A 67 5.45 -1.10 2.80
C THR A 67 6.73 -1.70 2.23
N ILE A 68 7.88 -1.53 2.89
CA ILE A 68 9.15 -2.14 2.44
C ILE A 68 9.03 -3.66 2.43
N ILE A 69 8.50 -4.26 3.49
CA ILE A 69 8.30 -5.71 3.57
C ILE A 69 7.31 -6.18 2.49
N GLY A 70 6.26 -5.40 2.21
CA GLY A 70 5.30 -5.67 1.14
C GLY A 70 5.89 -5.63 -0.26
N LEU A 71 6.76 -4.67 -0.52
CA LEU A 71 7.45 -4.52 -1.80
C LEU A 71 8.49 -5.63 -2.00
N VAL A 72 9.31 -5.87 -0.98
CA VAL A 72 10.34 -6.93 -1.01
C VAL A 72 9.66 -8.29 -1.17
N SER A 73 8.62 -8.58 -0.38
CA SER A 73 7.86 -9.83 -0.53
C SER A 73 7.27 -9.97 -1.93
N SER A 74 6.71 -8.90 -2.49
CA SER A 74 6.17 -8.95 -3.87
C SER A 74 7.24 -9.25 -4.92
N SER A 75 8.49 -8.86 -4.69
CA SER A 75 9.61 -9.17 -5.60
C SER A 75 10.02 -10.66 -5.59
N PHE A 76 9.68 -11.42 -4.55
CA PHE A 76 10.05 -12.83 -4.41
C PHE A 76 8.87 -13.78 -4.66
N VAL A 77 7.70 -13.26 -5.02
CA VAL A 77 6.47 -14.07 -5.13
C VAL A 77 6.31 -14.63 -6.56
N PRO A 78 6.27 -15.96 -6.73
CA PRO A 78 6.03 -16.61 -8.02
C PRO A 78 4.54 -16.85 -8.32
N ASN A 79 3.63 -16.36 -7.47
CA ASN A 79 2.20 -16.70 -7.55
C ASN A 79 1.31 -15.45 -7.43
N ILE A 80 0.39 -15.28 -8.39
CA ILE A 80 -0.55 -14.16 -8.45
C ILE A 80 -1.40 -14.02 -7.18
N VAL A 81 -1.68 -15.13 -6.49
CA VAL A 81 -2.48 -15.12 -5.26
C VAL A 81 -1.74 -14.46 -4.10
N LEU A 82 -0.44 -14.74 -3.98
CA LEU A 82 0.41 -14.10 -2.99
C LEU A 82 0.61 -12.62 -3.32
N LEU A 83 0.63 -12.26 -4.60
CA LEU A 83 0.67 -10.87 -5.06
C LEU A 83 -0.57 -10.08 -4.60
N TYR A 84 -1.76 -10.70 -4.56
CA TYR A 84 -2.96 -10.06 -3.99
C TYR A 84 -2.75 -9.68 -2.52
N PHE A 85 -2.10 -10.57 -1.76
CA PHE A 85 -1.95 -10.39 -0.33
C PHE A 85 -0.82 -9.42 0.01
N THR A 86 0.35 -9.58 -0.61
CA THR A 86 1.51 -8.71 -0.35
C THR A 86 1.31 -7.31 -0.94
N TYR A 87 0.85 -7.23 -2.19
CA TYR A 87 0.68 -5.95 -2.88
C TYR A 87 -0.66 -5.29 -2.56
N GLY A 88 -1.76 -6.04 -2.51
CA GLY A 88 -3.08 -5.49 -2.21
C GLY A 88 -3.21 -5.10 -0.74
N PHE A 89 -3.07 -6.07 0.16
CA PHE A 89 -3.34 -5.88 1.58
C PHE A 89 -2.22 -5.10 2.29
N MET A 90 -0.98 -5.56 2.13
CA MET A 90 0.16 -4.98 2.86
C MET A 90 0.51 -3.57 2.36
N ASN A 91 0.52 -3.37 1.03
CA ASN A 91 0.74 -2.05 0.45
C ASN A 91 -0.46 -1.11 0.69
N GLY A 92 -1.70 -1.60 0.59
CA GLY A 92 -2.90 -0.80 0.85
C GLY A 92 -2.97 -0.24 2.28
N ILE A 93 -2.66 -1.08 3.28
CA ILE A 93 -2.60 -0.64 4.68
C ILE A 93 -1.46 0.36 4.89
N GLY A 94 -0.26 0.07 4.39
CA GLY A 94 0.89 0.98 4.52
C GLY A 94 0.64 2.35 3.88
N SER A 95 0.01 2.37 2.71
CA SER A 95 -0.33 3.59 1.96
C SER A 95 -1.29 4.50 2.73
N ASN A 96 -2.34 3.92 3.32
CA ASN A 96 -3.34 4.68 4.07
C ASN A 96 -2.77 5.28 5.37
N LEU A 97 -2.02 4.49 6.14
CA LEU A 97 -1.43 4.96 7.40
C LEU A 97 -0.47 6.15 7.16
N ILE A 98 0.30 6.10 6.07
CA ILE A 98 1.20 7.19 5.67
C ILE A 98 0.42 8.43 5.24
N TYR A 99 -0.73 8.25 4.59
CA TYR A 99 -1.60 9.35 4.20
C TYR A 99 -2.13 10.11 5.40
N ILE A 100 -2.66 9.40 6.38
CA ILE A 100 -3.22 10.03 7.58
C ILE A 100 -2.12 10.69 8.40
N SER A 101 -1.01 10.01 8.64
CA SER A 101 0.12 10.61 9.35
C SER A 101 0.64 11.86 8.63
N SER A 102 0.78 11.82 7.31
CA SER A 102 1.24 12.98 6.55
C SER A 102 0.27 14.16 6.59
N MET A 103 -1.05 13.92 6.66
CA MET A 103 -2.03 15.01 6.80
C MET A 103 -2.12 15.56 8.22
N MET A 104 -1.83 14.75 9.25
CA MET A 104 -1.86 15.21 10.65
C MET A 104 -0.60 16.00 11.06
N VAL A 105 0.56 15.76 10.45
CA VAL A 105 1.79 16.52 10.78
C VAL A 105 1.60 18.05 10.59
N PRO A 106 1.09 18.56 9.45
CA PRO A 106 0.82 19.98 9.30
C PRO A 106 -0.19 20.51 10.31
N ALA A 107 -1.27 19.76 10.57
CA ALA A 107 -2.35 20.18 11.48
C ALA A 107 -1.93 20.27 12.96
N LEU A 108 -0.82 19.65 13.34
CA LEU A 108 -0.26 19.73 14.70
C LEU A 108 0.77 20.86 14.84
N TYR A 109 1.32 21.38 13.74
CA TYR A 109 2.39 22.38 13.73
C TYR A 109 1.94 23.76 13.23
N PHE A 110 0.79 23.86 12.54
CA PHE A 110 0.17 25.08 12.03
C PHE A 110 -1.30 25.13 12.42
#